data_AF-A0A095UJA6-F1
#
_entry.id   AF-A0A095UJA6-F1
#
_cell.length_a   1.000
_cell.length_b   1.000
_cell.length_c   1.000
_cell.angle_alpha   90.00
_cell.angle_beta   90.00
_cell.angle_gamma   90.00
#
_symmetry.space_group_name_H-M   'P 1'
#
loop_
_entity.id
_entity.type
_entity.pdbx_description
1 polymer ?
#
loop_
_entity_poly.entity_id
_entity_poly.type
_entity_poly.pdbx_seq_one_letter_code
_entity_poly.pdbx_strand_id
1 'polypeptide(L)'
;GDVFIHNDPWMGTGHLNDISITTPCFKGDRLIGFLACNSHVMDIGGVIDRTSSRDVFMEGLYLPILKIVDGGQVDESLMAMIRANTRQPVETVGDVYSLINCNAVGCERLLEMMDEFNLRELDELADHVIDTSREGVLAK
;
A
#
# COMPACT_ATOMS: atom_id res chain seq x y z
N GLY A 1 6.04 8.14 -10.60
CA GLY A 1 5.89 6.75 -11.05
C GLY A 1 4.45 6.33 -10.87
N ASP A 2 4.16 5.07 -11.14
CA ASP A 2 2.84 4.51 -10.90
C ASP A 2 2.67 4.16 -9.41
N VAL A 3 1.44 4.22 -8.91
CA VAL A 3 1.09 3.81 -7.54
C VAL A 3 -0.23 3.06 -7.58
N PHE A 4 -0.30 1.94 -6.86
CA PHE A 4 -1.46 1.07 -6.79
C PHE A 4 -2.11 1.13 -5.42
N ILE A 5 -3.44 1.02 -5.37
CA ILE A 5 -4.25 0.96 -4.16
C ILE A 5 -5.17 -0.27 -4.21
N HIS A 6 -5.40 -0.90 -3.06
CA HIS A 6 -6.53 -1.82 -2.85
C HIS A 6 -6.87 -1.93 -1.35
N ASN A 7 -8.04 -2.47 -1.05
CA ASN A 7 -8.39 -2.95 0.29
C ASN A 7 -9.00 -4.36 0.26
N ASP A 8 -8.73 -5.11 -0.80
CA ASP A 8 -9.28 -6.43 -1.07
C ASP A 8 -8.81 -7.49 -0.04
N PRO A 9 -9.72 -8.02 0.82
CA PRO A 9 -9.38 -8.98 1.86
C PRO A 9 -9.05 -10.37 1.30
N TRP A 10 -9.49 -10.67 0.07
CA TRP A 10 -9.08 -11.89 -0.62
C TRP A 10 -7.68 -11.81 -1.20
N MET A 11 -7.12 -10.60 -1.32
CA MET A 11 -5.76 -10.34 -1.79
C MET A 11 -4.81 -9.95 -0.64
N GLY A 12 -5.18 -10.25 0.60
CA GLY A 12 -4.27 -10.18 1.76
C GLY A 12 -4.44 -8.97 2.66
N THR A 13 -5.50 -8.16 2.50
CA THR A 13 -5.89 -7.21 3.56
C THR A 13 -6.70 -7.92 4.65
N GLY A 14 -6.69 -7.42 5.88
CA GLY A 14 -7.43 -8.04 6.98
C GLY A 14 -8.94 -7.86 6.82
N HIS A 15 -9.34 -6.63 6.50
CA HIS A 15 -10.71 -6.25 6.15
C HIS A 15 -10.69 -4.91 5.37
N LEU A 16 -11.86 -4.42 4.94
CA LEU A 16 -11.94 -3.25 4.04
C LEU A 16 -11.34 -1.95 4.57
N ASN A 17 -11.09 -1.82 5.88
CA ASN A 17 -10.46 -0.60 6.40
C ASN A 17 -8.96 -0.59 6.16
N ASP A 18 -8.36 -1.76 5.95
CA ASP A 18 -6.94 -1.86 5.74
C ASP A 18 -6.67 -1.53 4.27
N ILE A 19 -6.32 -0.27 4.02
CA ILE A 19 -5.89 0.19 2.70
C ILE A 19 -4.42 -0.14 2.54
N SER A 20 -4.09 -0.84 1.45
CA SER A 20 -2.72 -1.06 1.02
C SER A 20 -2.41 -0.19 -0.19
N ILE A 21 -1.26 0.49 -0.13
CA ILE A 21 -0.70 1.22 -1.25
C ILE A 21 0.65 0.61 -1.60
N THR A 22 0.83 0.27 -2.87
CA THR A 22 2.07 -0.32 -3.40
C THR A 22 2.66 0.55 -4.50
N THR A 23 3.94 0.88 -4.36
CA THR A 23 4.70 1.70 -5.31
C THR A 23 5.90 0.91 -5.83
N PRO A 24 6.01 0.65 -7.14
CA PRO A 24 7.23 0.10 -7.73
C PRO A 24 8.38 1.12 -7.68
N CYS A 25 9.54 0.69 -7.22
CA CYS A 25 10.77 1.48 -7.16
C CYS A 25 11.71 1.11 -8.31
N PHE A 26 12.15 2.10 -9.07
CA PHE A 26 13.01 1.92 -10.23
C PHE A 26 14.35 2.65 -10.06
N LYS A 27 15.44 2.03 -10.52
CA LYS A 27 16.76 2.65 -10.69
C LYS A 27 17.07 2.69 -12.19
N GLY A 28 16.87 3.84 -12.82
CA GLY A 28 16.80 3.93 -14.29
C GLY A 28 15.59 3.13 -14.81
N ASP A 29 15.81 2.27 -15.81
CA ASP A 29 14.76 1.42 -16.39
C ASP A 29 14.59 0.07 -15.66
N ARG A 30 15.36 -0.18 -14.59
CA ARG A 30 15.33 -1.44 -13.84
C ARG A 30 14.40 -1.33 -12.64
N LEU A 31 13.42 -2.23 -12.56
CA LEU A 31 12.62 -2.44 -11.35
C LEU A 31 13.53 -3.05 -10.26
N ILE A 32 13.61 -2.38 -9.12
CA ILE A 32 14.42 -2.80 -7.97
C ILE A 32 13.57 -3.53 -6.93
N GLY A 33 12.30 -3.16 -6.80
CA GLY A 33 11.38 -3.78 -5.87
C GLY A 33 10.11 -2.98 -5.72
N PHE A 34 9.32 -3.35 -4.71
CA PHE A 34 8.08 -2.69 -4.37
C PHE A 34 8.14 -2.19 -2.93
N LEU A 35 7.63 -1.00 -2.70
CA LEU A 35 7.31 -0.53 -1.37
C LEU A 35 5.81 -0.63 -1.17
N ALA A 36 5.42 -1.28 -0.08
CA ALA A 36 4.03 -1.39 0.33
C ALA A 36 3.87 -0.72 1.70
N CYS A 37 2.88 0.15 1.81
CA CYS A 37 2.49 0.77 3.06
C CYS A 37 1.00 0.54 3.27
N ASN A 38 0.66 0.06 4.47
CA ASN A 38 -0.69 -0.31 4.84
C ASN A 38 -1.13 0.56 6.00
N SER A 39 -2.36 1.08 5.95
CA SER A 39 -2.97 1.77 7.09
C SER A 39 -4.41 1.34 7.26
N HIS A 40 -4.83 1.27 8.52
CA HIS A 40 -6.21 1.09 8.89
C HIS A 40 -6.91 2.45 8.91
N VAL A 41 -7.82 2.68 7.96
CA VAL A 41 -8.63 3.90 7.95
C VAL A 41 -9.83 3.77 8.88
N MET A 42 -10.16 4.86 9.57
CA MET A 42 -11.22 4.85 10.59
C MET A 42 -12.62 4.53 10.03
N ASP A 43 -12.91 5.01 8.82
CA ASP A 43 -14.19 4.79 8.15
C ASP A 43 -13.97 4.47 6.66
N ILE A 44 -14.71 3.47 6.18
CA ILE A 44 -14.74 3.03 4.78
C ILE A 44 -16.19 2.95 4.26
N GLY A 45 -17.13 3.62 4.95
CA GLY A 45 -18.56 3.47 4.70
C GLY A 45 -19.16 2.24 5.39
N GLY A 46 -20.07 1.55 4.70
CA GLY A 46 -20.68 0.31 5.18
C GLY A 46 -21.63 0.47 6.37
N VAL A 47 -22.09 -0.65 6.93
CA VAL A 47 -22.92 -0.69 8.13
C VAL A 47 -22.10 -0.32 9.36
N ILE A 48 -22.67 0.51 10.25
CA ILE A 48 -22.00 0.94 11.49
C ILE A 48 -21.83 -0.25 12.44
N ASP A 49 -22.86 -1.08 12.59
CA ASP A 49 -22.77 -2.33 13.36
C ASP A 49 -22.19 -3.44 12.48
N ARG A 50 -20.86 -3.56 12.51
CA ARG A 50 -20.15 -4.59 11.75
C ARG A 50 -20.48 -6.01 12.16
N THR A 51 -20.97 -6.24 13.38
CA THR A 51 -21.38 -7.59 13.82
C THR A 51 -22.65 -8.07 13.12
N SER A 52 -23.42 -7.13 12.56
CA SER A 52 -24.59 -7.42 11.74
C SER A 52 -24.27 -7.63 10.26
N SER A 53 -23.03 -7.35 9.83
CA SER A 53 -22.56 -7.59 8.46
C SER A 53 -22.64 -9.08 8.14
N ARG A 54 -23.20 -9.42 6.98
CA ARG A 54 -23.32 -10.82 6.51
C ARG A 54 -22.49 -11.11 5.27
N ASP A 55 -22.02 -10.07 4.60
CA ASP A 55 -21.21 -10.13 3.40
C ASP A 55 -20.39 -8.83 3.27
N VAL A 56 -19.36 -8.88 2.44
CA VAL A 56 -18.44 -7.75 2.25
C VAL A 56 -19.12 -6.50 1.68
N PHE A 57 -20.23 -6.65 0.96
CA PHE A 57 -20.91 -5.54 0.32
C PHE A 57 -21.60 -4.65 1.35
N MET A 58 -21.85 -5.19 2.55
CA MET A 58 -22.30 -4.42 3.71
C MET A 58 -21.17 -3.66 4.41
N GLU A 59 -19.91 -3.99 4.16
CA GLU A 59 -18.77 -3.46 4.93
C GLU A 59 -18.22 -2.15 4.39
N GLY A 60 -18.64 -1.73 3.20
CA GLY A 60 -18.34 -0.41 2.65
C GLY A 60 -17.64 -0.44 1.30
N LEU A 61 -16.80 0.57 1.06
CA LEU A 61 -16.08 0.73 -0.19
C LEU A 61 -15.09 -0.42 -0.37
N TYR A 62 -15.30 -1.19 -1.43
CA TYR A 62 -14.37 -2.22 -1.88
C TYR A 62 -13.56 -1.69 -3.07
N LEU A 63 -12.25 -1.62 -2.89
CA LEU A 63 -11.26 -1.21 -3.87
C LEU A 63 -10.50 -2.45 -4.36
N PRO A 64 -10.75 -2.91 -5.61
CA PRO A 64 -9.84 -3.85 -6.24
C PRO A 64 -8.47 -3.20 -6.47
N ILE A 65 -7.49 -3.96 -6.95
CA ILE A 65 -6.19 -3.39 -7.32
C ILE A 65 -6.38 -2.41 -8.47
N LEU A 66 -6.21 -1.13 -8.17
CA LEU A 66 -6.36 -0.02 -9.09
C LEU A 66 -5.11 0.84 -9.07
N LYS A 67 -4.84 1.52 -10.19
CA LYS A 67 -3.81 2.54 -10.23
C LYS A 67 -4.40 3.85 -9.69
N ILE A 68 -3.84 4.39 -8.61
CA ILE A 68 -4.25 5.67 -8.00
C ILE A 68 -3.35 6.84 -8.39
N VAL A 69 -2.14 6.54 -8.85
CA VAL A 69 -1.25 7.51 -9.50
C VAL A 69 -0.76 6.90 -10.81
N ASP A 70 -1.01 7.57 -11.94
CA ASP A 70 -0.57 7.18 -13.27
C ASP A 70 0.50 8.14 -13.77
N GLY A 71 1.74 7.66 -13.94
CA GLY A 71 2.83 8.51 -14.40
C GLY A 71 3.10 9.74 -13.51
N GLY A 72 2.79 9.68 -12.22
CA GLY A 72 2.91 10.81 -11.28
C GLY A 72 1.66 11.71 -11.17
N GLN A 73 0.61 11.45 -11.96
CA GLN A 73 -0.67 12.14 -11.84
C GLN A 73 -1.64 11.32 -11.00
N VAL A 74 -2.17 11.93 -9.93
CA VAL A 74 -3.20 11.31 -9.09
C VAL A 74 -4.51 11.19 -9.87
N ASP A 75 -5.19 10.04 -9.75
CA ASP A 75 -6.53 9.82 -10.28
C ASP A 75 -7.56 10.52 -9.37
N GLU A 76 -7.92 11.74 -9.75
CA GLU A 76 -8.91 12.54 -9.03
C GLU A 76 -10.32 11.91 -9.05
N SER A 77 -10.64 11.06 -10.02
CA SER A 77 -11.94 10.37 -10.05
C SER A 77 -11.99 9.29 -8.97
N LEU A 78 -10.92 8.51 -8.83
CA LEU A 78 -10.80 7.52 -7.76
C LEU A 78 -10.75 8.19 -6.38
N MET A 79 -10.02 9.29 -6.24
CA MET A 79 -10.00 10.09 -5.01
C MET A 79 -11.39 10.65 -4.66
N ALA A 80 -12.15 11.11 -5.65
CA ALA A 80 -13.53 11.56 -5.44
C ALA A 80 -14.44 10.41 -4.99
N MET A 81 -14.28 9.21 -5.54
CA MET A 81 -15.02 8.02 -5.11
C MET A 81 -14.69 7.66 -3.65
N ILE A 82 -13.42 7.63 -3.27
CA ILE A 82 -12.99 7.36 -1.89
C ILE A 82 -13.61 8.38 -0.95
N ARG A 83 -13.48 9.68 -1.27
CA ARG A 83 -14.01 10.79 -0.48
C ARG A 83 -15.52 10.71 -0.28
N ALA A 84 -16.27 10.30 -1.30
CA ALA A 84 -17.73 10.25 -1.26
C ALA A 84 -18.29 9.07 -0.45
N ASN A 85 -17.49 8.01 -0.21
CA ASN A 85 -17.94 6.78 0.42
C ASN A 85 -17.47 6.62 1.87
N THR A 86 -16.97 7.69 2.49
CA THR A 86 -16.54 7.71 3.89
C THR A 86 -17.28 8.80 4.67
N ARG A 87 -17.50 8.56 5.96
CA ARG A 87 -18.00 9.54 6.93
C ARG A 87 -16.91 10.51 7.39
N GLN A 88 -15.64 10.20 7.11
CA GLN A 88 -14.46 10.98 7.49
C GLN A 88 -13.61 11.36 6.25
N PRO A 89 -14.16 12.18 5.33
CA PRO A 89 -13.54 12.42 4.03
C PRO A 89 -12.23 13.20 4.07
N VAL A 90 -11.95 13.95 5.15
CA VAL A 90 -10.68 14.68 5.27
C VAL A 90 -9.59 13.73 5.72
N GLU A 91 -9.89 12.90 6.73
CA GLU A 91 -9.00 11.93 7.33
C GLU A 91 -8.68 10.80 6.34
N THR A 92 -9.68 10.12 5.78
CA THR A 92 -9.46 9.01 4.83
C THR A 92 -8.63 9.46 3.61
N VAL A 93 -8.89 10.65 3.08
CA VAL A 93 -8.10 11.20 1.97
C VAL A 93 -6.68 11.56 2.41
N GLY A 94 -6.53 12.12 3.61
CA GLY A 94 -5.23 12.38 4.22
C GLY A 94 -4.41 11.09 4.40
N ASP A 95 -5.04 10.00 4.85
CA ASP A 95 -4.41 8.70 5.00
C ASP A 95 -3.91 8.17 3.64
N VAL A 96 -4.75 8.22 2.59
CA VAL A 96 -4.35 7.80 1.24
C VAL A 96 -3.15 8.59 0.73
N TYR A 97 -3.15 9.92 0.84
CA TYR A 97 -1.99 10.73 0.45
C TYR A 97 -0.75 10.44 1.30
N SER A 98 -0.95 10.19 2.61
CA SER A 98 0.14 9.87 3.52
C SER A 98 0.81 8.54 3.16
N LEU A 99 0.02 7.53 2.80
CA LEU A 99 0.51 6.23 2.32
C LEU A 99 1.27 6.36 0.98
N ILE A 100 0.73 7.12 0.02
CA ILE A 100 1.42 7.42 -1.25
C ILE A 100 2.79 8.06 -0.98
N ASN A 101 2.80 9.08 -0.11
CA ASN A 101 4.02 9.82 0.20
C ASN A 101 5.02 8.99 1.01
N CYS A 102 4.56 8.13 1.92
CA CYS A 102 5.40 7.19 2.66
C CYS A 102 6.19 6.30 1.71
N ASN A 103 5.52 5.70 0.72
CA ASN A 103 6.18 4.90 -0.28
C ASN A 103 7.11 5.72 -1.19
N ALA A 104 6.74 6.93 -1.57
CA ALA A 104 7.58 7.80 -2.39
C ALA A 104 8.91 8.14 -1.69
N VAL A 105 8.84 8.55 -0.42
CA VAL A 105 10.03 8.80 0.43
C VAL A 105 10.83 7.51 0.62
N GLY A 106 10.16 6.38 0.84
CA GLY A 106 10.86 5.11 0.97
C GLY A 106 11.62 4.71 -0.30
N CYS A 107 11.06 4.97 -1.48
CA CYS A 107 11.73 4.73 -2.76
C CYS A 107 12.98 5.60 -2.89
N GLU A 108 12.88 6.88 -2.55
CA GLU A 108 14.03 7.81 -2.54
C GLU A 108 15.13 7.32 -1.60
N ARG A 109 14.78 6.99 -0.35
CA ARG A 109 15.72 6.48 0.66
C ARG A 109 16.38 5.17 0.25
N LEU A 110 15.63 4.28 -0.42
CA LEU A 110 16.18 3.04 -0.94
C LEU A 110 17.25 3.32 -2.01
N LEU A 111 16.97 4.22 -2.94
CA LEU A 111 17.92 4.59 -3.99
C LEU A 111 19.16 5.29 -3.43
N GLU A 112 18.98 6.20 -2.46
CA GLU A 112 20.09 6.85 -1.74
C GLU A 112 21.03 5.81 -1.11
N MET A 113 20.46 4.83 -0.39
CA MET A 113 21.23 3.75 0.22
C MET A 113 21.96 2.91 -0.85
N MET A 114 21.26 2.54 -1.93
CA MET A 114 21.90 1.79 -3.01
C MET A 114 23.06 2.54 -3.66
N ASP A 115 22.96 3.87 -3.78
CA ASP A 115 24.05 4.69 -4.33
C ASP A 115 25.21 4.81 -3.35
N GLU A 116 24.93 5.00 -2.05
CA GLU A 116 25.94 5.03 -0.99
C GLU A 116 26.79 3.74 -0.96
N PHE A 117 26.14 2.58 -1.06
CA PHE A 117 26.80 1.28 -1.02
C PHE A 117 27.19 0.73 -2.40
N ASN A 118 27.01 1.50 -3.47
CA ASN A 118 27.30 1.09 -4.86
C ASN A 118 26.57 -0.21 -5.30
N LEU A 119 25.34 -0.39 -4.83
CA LEU A 119 24.50 -1.53 -5.15
C LEU A 119 23.79 -1.34 -6.50
N ARG A 120 23.80 -2.41 -7.30
CA ARG A 120 23.08 -2.49 -8.58
C ARG A 120 21.75 -3.23 -8.48
N GLU A 121 21.62 -4.11 -7.51
CA GLU A 121 20.47 -4.95 -7.23
C GLU A 121 20.42 -5.30 -5.75
N LEU A 122 19.30 -5.88 -5.32
CA LEU A 122 19.04 -6.19 -3.91
C LEU A 122 18.95 -7.69 -3.64
N ASP A 123 19.06 -8.55 -4.65
CA ASP A 123 18.79 -9.98 -4.53
C ASP A 123 19.63 -10.64 -3.42
N GLU A 124 20.95 -10.42 -3.41
CA GLU A 124 21.83 -10.95 -2.34
C GLU A 124 21.46 -10.45 -0.94
N LEU A 125 21.06 -9.18 -0.82
CA LEU A 125 20.64 -8.60 0.47
C LEU A 125 19.27 -9.15 0.90
N ALA A 126 18.35 -9.32 -0.04
CA ALA A 126 17.02 -9.86 0.19
C ALA A 126 17.12 -11.33 0.63
N ASP A 127 17.90 -12.14 -0.06
CA ASP A 127 18.16 -13.54 0.28
C ASP A 127 18.73 -13.64 1.70
N HIS A 128 19.73 -12.81 2.03
CA HIS A 128 20.30 -12.79 3.37
C HIS A 128 19.27 -12.48 4.46
N VAL A 129 18.39 -11.49 4.25
CA VAL A 129 17.34 -11.12 5.20
C VAL A 129 16.29 -12.24 5.35
N ILE A 130 15.89 -12.86 4.24
CA ILE A 130 14.91 -13.95 4.21
C ILE A 130 15.46 -15.19 4.92
N ASP A 131 16.69 -15.61 4.59
CA ASP A 131 17.32 -16.78 5.18
C ASP A 131 17.54 -16.59 6.68
N THR A 132 18.04 -15.42 7.10
CA THR A 132 18.23 -15.10 8.52
C THR A 132 16.91 -15.14 9.28
N SER A 133 15.83 -14.61 8.70
CA SER A 133 14.50 -14.63 9.31
C SER A 133 13.97 -16.07 9.44
N ARG A 134 14.16 -16.88 8.40
CA ARG A 134 13.77 -18.29 8.39
C ARG A 134 14.51 -19.10 9.45
N GLU A 135 15.83 -18.95 9.55
CA GLU A 135 16.64 -19.61 10.57
C GLU A 135 16.18 -19.23 11.98
N GLY A 136 15.90 -17.94 12.22
CA GLY A 136 15.40 -17.45 13.50
C GLY A 136 14.05 -18.02 13.92
N VAL A 137 13.16 -18.32 12.96
CA VAL A 137 11.88 -19.00 13.21
C VAL A 137 12.08 -20.48 13.53
N LEU A 138 12.99 -21.17 12.83
CA LEU A 138 13.25 -22.60 13.00
C LEU A 138 14.08 -22.94 14.25
N ALA A 139 14.85 -21.99 14.76
CA ALA A 139 15.68 -22.17 15.96
C ALA A 139 14.86 -22.12 17.28
N LYS A 140 13.55 -21.83 17.21
CA LYS A 140 12.61 -21.85 18.33
C LYS A 140 11.77 -23.12 18.34
#